data_AF-A0A7X6A898-F1
#
_entry.id   AF-A0A7X6A898-F1
#
_cell.length_a   1.000
_cell.length_b   1.000
_cell.length_c   1.000
_cell.angle_alpha   90.00
_cell.angle_beta   90.00
_cell.angle_gamma   90.00
#
_symmetry.space_group_name_H-M   'P 1'
#
loop_
_entity.id
_entity.type
_entity.pdbx_description
1 polymer ?
#
loop_
_entity_poly.entity_id
_entity_poly.type
_entity_poly.pdbx_seq_one_letter_code
_entity_poly.pdbx_strand_id
1 'polypeptide(L)' 'MDQFDDLTDPLRMPIKSDFWIGDLEVGFRLPKRWGSVSLRLLNFTDKEFDFYLSSLEEDIVPARTALLSVNFTSR' A
#
# COMPACT_ATOMS: atom_id res chain seq x y z
N MET A 1 34.60 -14.36 31.37
CA MET A 1 34.85 -12.99 30.88
C MET A 1 34.28 -13.03 29.48
N ASP A 2 32.94 -12.95 29.39
CA ASP A 2 32.17 -13.47 28.24
C ASP A 2 31.32 -12.33 27.67
N GLN A 3 32.00 -11.37 27.04
CA GLN A 3 31.38 -10.13 26.52
C GLN A 3 31.62 -9.96 25.01
N PHE A 4 31.80 -11.04 24.26
CA PHE A 4 32.08 -10.96 22.82
C PHE A 4 31.26 -11.89 21.92
N ASP A 5 30.35 -12.72 22.48
CA ASP A 5 29.63 -13.72 21.69
C ASP A 5 28.22 -13.31 21.25
N ASP A 6 27.78 -12.08 21.57
CA ASP A 6 26.42 -11.59 21.28
C ASP A 6 26.37 -10.54 20.14
N LEU A 7 27.32 -10.62 19.20
CA LEU A 7 27.40 -9.73 18.02
C LEU A 7 27.12 -10.44 16.69
N THR A 8 26.68 -11.69 16.73
CA THR A 8 26.28 -12.44 15.54
C THR A 8 24.84 -12.89 15.65
N ASP A 9 23.93 -11.93 15.71
CA ASP A 9 22.50 -12.13 15.50
C ASP A 9 22.28 -12.70 14.09
N PRO A 10 22.00 -14.02 13.92
CA PRO A 10 21.82 -14.63 12.63
C PRO A 10 20.33 -14.77 12.34
N LEU A 11 19.53 -13.74 12.62
CA LEU A 11 18.08 -13.80 12.38
C LEU A 11 17.56 -12.67 11.50
N ARG A 12 18.43 -12.07 10.69
CA ARG A 12 17.98 -11.36 9.48
C ARG A 12 17.89 -12.34 8.32
N MET A 13 17.03 -13.36 8.49
CA MET A 13 16.54 -14.09 7.32
C MET A 13 15.72 -13.10 6.50
N PRO A 14 16.02 -12.88 5.20
CA PRO A 14 15.05 -12.26 4.32
C PRO A 14 13.86 -13.21 4.28
N ILE A 15 12.86 -12.95 5.11
CA ILE A 15 11.59 -13.67 5.07
C ILE A 15 11.02 -13.29 3.72
N LYS A 16 11.18 -14.21 2.76
CA LYS A 16 10.55 -14.13 1.46
C LYS A 16 9.05 -14.32 1.69
N SER A 17 8.41 -13.22 2.05
CA SER A 17 6.96 -13.16 2.22
C SER A 17 6.37 -13.12 0.82
N ASP A 18 5.87 -14.26 0.33
CA ASP A 18 5.07 -14.31 -0.88
C ASP A 18 3.68 -13.76 -0.52
N PHE A 19 3.49 -12.45 -0.68
CA PHE A 19 2.20 -11.80 -0.48
C PHE A 19 1.71 -11.17 -1.77
N TRP A 20 0.39 -11.01 -1.85
CA TRP A 20 -0.29 -10.42 -2.99
C TRP A 20 -0.84 -9.06 -2.55
N ILE A 21 -0.47 -8.02 -3.29
CA ILE A 21 -1.13 -6.72 -3.21
C ILE A 21 -2.18 -6.68 -4.30
N GLY A 22 -3.40 -6.26 -3.94
CA GLY A 22 -4.47 -6.05 -4.88
C GLY A 22 -5.07 -4.65 -4.73
N ASP A 23 -5.37 -4.05 -5.88
CA ASP A 23 -6.12 -2.80 -5.98
C ASP A 23 -7.47 -3.07 -6.66
N LEU A 24 -8.51 -2.38 -6.21
CA LEU A 24 -9.86 -2.49 -6.77
C LEU A 24 -10.39 -1.11 -7.14
N GLU A 25 -10.90 -0.95 -8.35
CA GLU A 25 -11.55 0.28 -8.79
C GLU A 25 -12.94 0.01 -9.37
N VAL A 26 -13.93 0.77 -8.90
CA VAL A 26 -15.30 0.75 -9.40
C VAL A 26 -15.72 2.16 -9.79
N GLY A 27 -16.20 2.33 -11.01
CA GLY A 27 -16.63 3.61 -11.56
C GLY A 27 -18.08 3.59 -12.04
N PHE A 28 -18.81 4.66 -11.76
CA PHE A 28 -20.14 4.91 -12.30
C PHE A 28 -20.19 6.23 -13.07
N ARG A 29 -20.66 6.17 -14.31
CA ARG A 29 -20.89 7.36 -15.14
C ARG A 29 -22.31 7.87 -14.92
N LEU A 30 -22.44 9.14 -14.54
CA LEU A 30 -23.74 9.74 -14.32
C LEU A 30 -24.50 9.90 -15.66
N PRO A 31 -25.82 9.67 -15.67
CA PRO A 31 -26.65 9.88 -16.85
C PRO A 31 -26.55 11.32 -17.38
N LYS A 32 -26.85 11.51 -18.67
CA LYS A 32 -26.88 12.83 -19.33
C LYS A 32 -25.55 13.61 -19.30
N ARG A 33 -24.41 12.91 -19.16
CA ARG A 33 -23.05 13.49 -19.15
C ARG A 33 -22.83 14.51 -18.04
N TRP A 34 -23.53 14.37 -16.91
CA TRP A 34 -23.34 15.26 -15.75
C TRP A 34 -22.01 15.06 -15.03
N GLY A 35 -21.38 13.89 -15.21
CA GLY A 35 -20.12 13.58 -14.56
C GLY A 35 -19.85 12.09 -14.38
N SER A 36 -18.96 11.78 -13.45
CA SER A 36 -18.64 10.41 -13.03
C SER A 36 -18.23 10.37 -11.56
N VAL A 37 -18.54 9.26 -10.90
CA VAL A 37 -18.09 8.93 -9.56
C VAL A 37 -17.22 7.68 -9.66
N SER A 38 -16.05 7.66 -9.03
CA SER A 38 -15.23 6.45 -8.90
C SER A 38 -14.78 6.24 -7.47
N LEU A 39 -14.73 4.97 -7.07
CA LEU A 39 -14.18 4.52 -5.81
C LEU A 39 -12.99 3.62 -6.12
N ARG A 40 -11.82 3.99 -5.59
CA ARG A 40 -10.59 3.21 -5.68
C ARG A 40 -10.18 2.73 -4.30
N LEU A 41 -9.96 1.43 -4.15
CA LEU A 41 -9.39 0.81 -2.95
C LEU A 41 -7.96 0.39 -3.28
N LEU A 42 -7.01 0.96 -2.56
CA LEU A 42 -5.60 0.61 -2.63
C LEU A 42 -5.28 -0.34 -1.50
N ASN A 43 -4.43 -1.34 -1.77
CA ASN A 43 -4.02 -2.34 -0.78
C ASN A 43 -5.23 -2.97 -0.06
N PHE A 44 -6.22 -3.47 -0.82
CA PHE A 44 -7.46 -3.99 -0.22
C PHE A 44 -7.21 -5.18 0.74
N THR A 45 -6.08 -5.86 0.52
CA THR A 45 -5.55 -6.99 1.29
C THR A 45 -5.01 -6.60 2.68
N ASP A 46 -4.88 -5.30 2.96
CA ASP A 46 -4.59 -4.73 4.29
C ASP A 46 -3.33 -5.31 4.93
N LYS A 47 -2.26 -5.31 4.15
CA LYS A 47 -0.94 -5.75 4.58
C LYS A 47 -0.05 -4.53 4.75
N GLU A 48 0.43 -4.35 5.98
CA GLU A 48 1.51 -3.43 6.33
C GLU A 48 2.84 -4.10 5.99
N PHE A 49 3.78 -3.34 5.44
CA PHE A 49 5.13 -3.83 5.15
C PHE A 49 6.16 -2.74 5.39
N ASP A 50 7.29 -3.15 5.98
CA ASP A 50 8.45 -2.30 6.16
C ASP A 50 9.41 -2.57 4.99
N PHE A 51 9.50 -1.63 4.03
CA PHE A 51 10.55 -1.68 3.02
C PHE A 51 11.87 -1.23 3.66
N TYR A 52 12.72 -2.18 4.07
CA TYR A 52 14.12 -1.87 4.35
C TYR A 52 14.91 -1.75 3.04
N LEU A 53 14.79 -0.62 2.35
CA LEU A 53 15.80 -0.17 1.38
C LEU A 53 16.75 0.79 2.09
N SER A 54 18.01 0.41 2.27
CA SER A 54 19.02 1.22 2.98
C SER A 54 19.34 2.59 2.36
N SER A 55 18.72 2.95 1.22
CA SER A 55 18.96 4.18 0.47
C SER A 55 17.72 5.05 0.25
N LEU A 56 16.53 4.60 0.67
CA LEU A 56 15.30 5.36 0.55
C LEU A 56 14.66 5.40 1.93
N GLU A 57 14.55 6.61 2.46
CA GLU A 57 13.69 7.03 3.56
C GLU A 57 12.51 6.08 3.74
N GLU A 58 12.24 5.61 4.96
CA GLU A 58 11.15 4.68 5.33
C GLU A 58 9.82 5.13 4.70
N ASP A 59 9.57 4.70 3.47
CA ASP A 59 8.35 5.00 2.75
C ASP A 59 7.35 3.94 3.21
N ILE A 60 6.71 4.23 4.35
CA ILE A 60 5.62 3.44 4.91
C ILE A 60 4.52 3.44 3.86
N VAL A 61 4.39 2.35 3.11
CA VAL A 61 3.28 2.25 2.18
C VAL A 61 2.00 2.16 2.98
N PRO A 62 1.02 3.04 2.71
CA PRO A 62 -0.13 3.18 3.57
C PRO A 62 -0.94 1.88 3.65
N ALA A 63 -1.52 1.66 4.83
CA ALA A 63 -2.58 0.69 5.06
C ALA A 63 -3.73 0.89 4.05
N ARG A 64 -4.66 -0.07 4.01
CA ARG A 64 -5.83 -0.07 3.12
C ARG A 64 -6.42 1.33 2.96
N THR A 65 -6.36 1.89 1.76
CA THR A 65 -6.78 3.27 1.49
C THR A 65 -7.97 3.28 0.54
N ALA A 66 -9.02 4.02 0.90
CA ALA A 66 -10.18 4.24 0.05
C ALA A 66 -10.19 5.68 -0.48
N LEU A 67 -10.23 5.82 -1.80
CA LEU A 67 -10.25 7.10 -2.51
C LEU A 67 -11.57 7.23 -3.27
N LEU A 68 -12.38 8.22 -2.89
CA LEU A 68 -13.59 8.61 -3.61
C LEU A 68 -13.27 9.81 -4.51
N SER A 69 -13.53 9.66 -5.81
CA SER A 69 -13.40 10.74 -6.78
C SER A 69 -14.77 11.06 -7.37
N VAL A 70 -15.09 12.34 -7.44
CA VAL A 70 -16.31 12.84 -8.07
C VAL A 70 -15.92 13.91 -9.08
N ASN A 71 -16.26 13.69 -10.34
CA ASN A 71 -16.00 14.63 -11.43
C ASN A 71 -17.33 15.15 -11.97
N PHE A 72 -17.52 16.46 -11.94
CA PHE A 72 -18.71 17.12 -12.49
C PHE A 72 -18.36 17.83 -13.79
N THR A 73 -19.24 17.71 -14.78
CA THR A 73 -19.14 18.46 -16.03
C THR A 73 -20.21 19.55 -16.01
N SER A 74 -19.83 20.76 -15.61
CA SER A 74 -20.67 21.95 -15.81
C SER A 74 -20.44 22.49 -17.22
N ARG A 75 -21.52 22.80 -17.93
CA ARG A 75 -21.47 23.39 -19.27
C ARG A 75 -21.48 24.91 -19.20
#